data_AF-A0A015L4I8-F1
#
_entry.id   AF-A0A015L4I8-F1
#
_cell.length_a   1.000
_cell.length_b   1.000
_cell.length_c   1.000
_cell.angle_alpha   90.00
_cell.angle_beta   90.00
_cell.angle_gamma   90.00
#
_symmetry.space_group_name_H-M   'P 1'
#
loop_
_entity.id
_entity.type
_entity.pdbx_description
1 polymer ?
#
loop_
_entity_poly.entity_id
_entity_poly.type
_entity_poly.pdbx_seq_one_letter_code
_entity_poly.pdbx_strand_id
1 'polypeptide(L)'
;MAELSSGKPPFYNKKHDLSLTLAICNGLRPEFGKGTPEFYKKLAYKCMDANPNERPTTKELRNIFDFWDVSIGGSSYGKVEKFGYKRKEIKAAFEEVDKKIPNISTSYEKNSDAVYTSRALWLSINRLEVSNSIQLRGTIDIDDESKVDDFVN
;
A
#
# COMPACT_ATOMS: atom_id res chain seq x y z
N MET A 1 0.29 4.34 3.16
CA MET A 1 1.06 5.38 2.44
C MET A 1 0.18 6.22 1.55
N ALA A 2 -0.52 5.65 0.55
CA ALA A 2 -1.38 6.43 -0.36
C ALA A 2 -2.50 7.19 0.39
N GLU A 3 -3.21 6.53 1.30
CA GLU A 3 -4.26 7.17 2.11
C GLU A 3 -3.75 8.32 2.98
N LEU A 4 -2.59 8.16 3.64
CA LEU A 4 -1.95 9.23 4.40
C LEU A 4 -1.62 10.43 3.51
N SER A 5 -1.20 10.17 2.28
CA SER A 5 -0.80 11.19 1.31
C SER A 5 -2.01 11.92 0.71
N SER A 6 -3.12 11.23 0.44
CA SER A 6 -4.31 11.81 -0.18
C SER A 6 -5.35 12.32 0.82
N GLY A 7 -5.29 11.83 2.07
CA GLY A 7 -6.36 11.99 3.06
C GLY A 7 -7.65 11.24 2.70
N LYS A 8 -7.61 10.34 1.72
CA LYS A 8 -8.77 9.64 1.16
C LYS A 8 -8.54 8.13 1.15
N PRO A 9 -9.52 7.33 1.59
CA PRO A 9 -9.41 5.88 1.50
C PRO A 9 -9.13 5.42 0.06
N PRO A 10 -8.31 4.38 -0.14
CA PRO A 10 -8.06 3.85 -1.48
C PRO A 10 -9.37 3.47 -2.18
N PHE A 11 -9.50 3.88 -3.44
CA PHE A 11 -10.64 3.55 -4.30
C PHE A 11 -12.02 4.01 -3.78
N TYR A 12 -12.08 5.06 -2.94
CA TYR A 12 -13.30 5.59 -2.33
C TYR A 12 -14.47 5.85 -3.28
N ASN A 13 -14.19 6.19 -4.53
CA ASN A 13 -15.19 6.50 -5.55
C ASN A 13 -15.62 5.29 -6.39
N LYS A 14 -15.09 4.10 -6.10
CA LYS A 14 -15.40 2.88 -6.85
C LYS A 14 -16.24 1.93 -6.00
N LYS A 15 -17.10 1.18 -6.67
CA LYS A 15 -17.72 0.00 -6.09
C LYS A 15 -16.64 -1.01 -5.74
N HIS A 16 -16.68 -1.55 -4.53
CA HIS A 16 -15.78 -2.63 -4.16
C HIS A 16 -16.44 -3.94 -4.59
N ASP A 17 -16.18 -4.39 -5.81
CA ASP A 17 -16.66 -5.66 -6.36
C ASP A 17 -15.55 -6.41 -7.11
N LEU A 18 -15.92 -7.51 -7.77
CA LEU A 18 -14.99 -8.32 -8.56
C LEU A 18 -14.27 -7.50 -9.65
N SER A 19 -14.92 -6.50 -10.24
CA SER A 19 -14.29 -5.68 -11.28
C SER A 19 -13.13 -4.87 -10.70
N LEU A 20 -13.29 -4.29 -9.51
CA LEU A 20 -12.21 -3.58 -8.83
C LEU A 20 -11.07 -4.54 -8.44
N THR A 21 -11.40 -5.72 -7.91
CA THR A 21 -10.41 -6.75 -7.56
C THR A 21 -9.56 -7.14 -8.78
N LEU A 22 -10.20 -7.43 -9.92
CA LEU A 22 -9.50 -7.77 -11.17
C LEU A 22 -8.62 -6.62 -11.68
N ALA A 23 -9.11 -5.39 -11.60
CA ALA A 23 -8.30 -4.23 -11.97
C ALA A 23 -7.04 -4.09 -11.10
N ILE A 24 -7.14 -4.34 -9.79
CA ILE A 24 -5.98 -4.33 -8.87
C ILE A 24 -4.99 -5.45 -9.20
N CYS A 25 -5.48 -6.66 -9.49
CA CYS A 25 -4.64 -7.77 -9.95
C CYS A 25 -3.91 -7.41 -11.26
N ASN A 26 -4.55 -6.65 -12.14
CA ASN A 26 -3.98 -6.16 -13.40
C ASN A 26 -3.14 -4.87 -13.25
N GLY A 27 -2.80 -4.48 -12.02
CA GLY A 27 -1.86 -3.38 -11.79
C GLY A 27 -2.49 -2.03 -11.43
N LEU A 28 -3.81 -1.93 -11.28
CA LEU A 28 -4.43 -0.71 -10.75
C LEU A 28 -3.91 -0.46 -9.33
N ARG A 29 -3.48 0.78 -9.05
CA ARG A 29 -2.98 1.21 -7.74
C ARG A 29 -3.70 2.47 -7.27
N PRO A 30 -3.74 2.73 -5.94
CA PRO A 30 -4.35 3.94 -5.42
C PRO A 30 -3.63 5.20 -5.88
N GLU A 31 -4.38 6.29 -6.01
CA GLU A 31 -3.83 7.61 -6.30
C GLU A 31 -3.23 8.27 -5.05
N PHE A 32 -2.25 9.14 -5.27
CA PHE A 32 -1.60 9.93 -4.22
C PHE A 32 -2.12 11.36 -4.23
N GLY A 33 -2.07 12.01 -3.06
CA GLY A 33 -2.42 13.43 -2.95
C GLY A 33 -1.51 14.33 -3.79
N LYS A 34 -2.07 15.46 -4.24
CA LYS A 34 -1.31 16.48 -4.96
C LYS A 34 -0.14 16.96 -4.11
N GLY A 35 1.05 17.04 -4.71
CA GLY A 35 2.27 17.50 -4.02
C GLY A 35 3.01 16.41 -3.25
N THR A 36 2.51 15.17 -3.21
CA THR A 36 3.25 14.04 -2.61
C THR A 36 4.64 13.90 -3.25
N PRO A 37 5.73 13.80 -2.45
CA PRO A 37 7.08 13.67 -3.00
C PRO A 37 7.26 12.41 -3.84
N GLU A 38 8.03 12.50 -4.93
CA GLU A 38 8.24 11.38 -5.84
C GLU A 38 8.92 10.17 -5.18
N PHE A 39 9.88 10.40 -4.28
CA PHE A 39 10.53 9.31 -3.56
C PHE A 39 9.53 8.55 -2.66
N TYR A 40 8.53 9.24 -2.10
CA TYR A 40 7.48 8.65 -1.27
C TYR A 40 6.57 7.76 -2.12
N LYS A 41 6.18 8.24 -3.31
CA LYS A 41 5.40 7.45 -4.29
C LYS A 41 6.17 6.22 -4.74
N LYS A 42 7.45 6.37 -5.10
CA LYS A 42 8.31 5.25 -5.52
C LYS A 42 8.38 4.16 -4.45
N LEU A 43 8.58 4.54 -3.18
CA LEU A 43 8.58 3.58 -2.08
C LEU A 43 7.20 2.91 -1.93
N ALA A 44 6.13 3.68 -1.96
CA ALA A 44 4.78 3.15 -1.84
C ALA A 44 4.41 2.18 -2.98
N TYR A 45 4.80 2.49 -4.23
CA TYR A 45 4.61 1.57 -5.36
C TYR A 45 5.41 0.29 -5.17
N LYS A 46 6.65 0.38 -4.68
CA LYS A 46 7.46 -0.80 -4.36
C LYS A 46 6.78 -1.69 -3.30
N CYS A 47 6.14 -1.10 -2.29
CA CYS A 47 5.33 -1.85 -1.32
C CYS A 47 4.11 -2.56 -1.93
N MET A 48 3.58 -2.04 -3.03
CA MET A 48 2.41 -2.58 -3.73
C MET A 48 2.79 -3.33 -5.01
N ASP A 49 4.04 -3.77 -5.15
CA ASP A 49 4.49 -4.49 -6.33
C ASP A 49 3.70 -5.79 -6.51
N ALA A 50 3.39 -6.14 -7.77
CA ALA A 50 2.71 -7.37 -8.09
C ALA A 50 3.58 -8.60 -7.75
N ASN A 51 4.90 -8.49 -7.92
CA ASN A 51 5.86 -9.47 -7.48
C ASN A 51 6.16 -9.29 -5.98
N PRO A 52 5.81 -10.26 -5.11
CA PRO A 52 6.08 -10.15 -3.68
C PRO A 52 7.57 -10.00 -3.33
N ASN A 53 8.47 -10.53 -4.18
CA ASN A 53 9.91 -10.46 -3.96
C ASN A 53 10.49 -9.04 -4.18
N GLU A 54 9.80 -8.20 -4.95
CA GLU A 54 10.20 -6.80 -5.14
C GLU A 54 9.76 -5.91 -3.98
N ARG A 55 8.86 -6.40 -3.11
CA ARG A 55 8.37 -5.63 -1.96
C ARG A 55 9.46 -5.54 -0.90
N PRO A 56 9.69 -4.35 -0.32
CA PRO A 56 10.64 -4.20 0.77
C PRO A 56 10.11 -4.95 2.00
N THR A 57 11.05 -5.51 2.77
CA THR A 57 10.75 -6.07 4.08
C THR A 57 10.32 -4.97 5.06
N THR A 58 9.59 -5.34 6.10
CA THR A 58 9.22 -4.40 7.19
C THR A 58 10.45 -3.79 7.85
N LYS A 59 11.55 -4.54 7.96
CA LYS A 59 12.84 -4.06 8.49
C LYS A 59 13.46 -2.98 7.60
N GLU A 60 13.44 -3.16 6.28
CA GLU A 60 13.94 -2.16 5.33
C GLU A 60 13.08 -0.89 5.38
N LEU A 61 11.75 -1.03 5.39
CA LEU A 61 10.83 0.09 5.50
C LEU A 61 11.08 0.91 6.77
N ARG A 62 11.20 0.25 7.93
CA ARG A 62 11.53 0.92 9.19
C ARG A 62 12.83 1.71 9.07
N ASN A 63 13.89 1.10 8.56
CA ASN A 63 15.19 1.78 8.41
C ASN A 63 15.13 3.00 7.46
N ILE A 64 14.29 2.94 6.42
CA ILE A 64 14.07 4.06 5.50
C ILE A 64 13.33 5.19 6.21
N PHE A 65 12.24 4.87 6.93
CA PHE A 65 11.47 5.87 7.68
C PHE A 65 12.29 6.50 8.81
N ASP A 66 13.08 5.72 9.55
CA ASP A 66 14.02 6.23 10.56
C ASP A 66 15.03 7.21 9.94
N PHE A 67 15.52 6.91 8.73
CA PHE A 67 16.43 7.81 8.02
C PHE A 67 15.74 9.11 7.58
N TRP A 68 14.48 9.04 7.13
CA TRP A 68 13.70 10.23 6.78
C TRP A 68 13.40 11.09 7.99
N ASP A 69 12.98 10.50 9.10
CA ASP A 69 12.70 11.18 10.37
C ASP A 69 13.93 11.94 10.88
N VAL A 70 15.08 11.26 10.94
CA VAL A 70 16.38 11.87 11.28
C VAL A 70 16.77 12.99 10.31
N SER A 71 16.43 12.85 9.03
CA SER A 71 16.74 13.86 8.01
C SER A 71 15.93 15.15 8.19
N ILE A 72 14.69 15.03 8.67
CA ILE A 72 13.79 16.16 8.94
C ILE A 72 14.17 16.81 10.29
N GLY A 73 14.40 16.00 11.33
CA GLY A 73 14.71 16.44 12.70
C GLY A 73 16.08 17.12 12.89
N GLY A 74 16.90 17.21 11.83
CA GLY A 74 18.12 18.04 11.83
C GLY A 74 19.26 17.52 12.70
N SER A 75 19.24 16.27 13.16
CA SER A 75 20.31 15.74 14.01
C SER A 75 21.65 15.66 13.23
N SER A 76 22.73 16.13 13.84
CA SER A 76 24.05 16.28 13.21
C SER A 76 24.78 14.95 12.96
N TYR A 77 24.31 13.86 13.55
CA TYR A 77 24.98 12.56 13.52
C TYR A 77 24.35 11.65 12.46
N GLY A 78 24.80 11.73 11.20
CA GLY A 78 24.36 10.76 10.20
C GLY A 78 24.96 10.93 8.81
N LYS A 79 25.04 9.81 8.07
CA LYS A 79 25.43 9.76 6.65
C LYS A 79 24.54 10.68 5.82
N VAL A 80 25.12 11.42 4.87
CA VAL A 80 24.40 12.38 3.99
C VAL A 80 23.44 11.68 3.03
N GLU A 81 23.81 10.48 2.60
CA GLU A 81 23.04 9.66 1.67
C GLU A 81 22.98 8.21 2.18
N LYS A 82 21.79 7.62 2.14
CA LYS A 82 21.55 6.22 2.54
C LYS A 82 20.34 5.67 1.81
N PHE A 83 20.36 4.39 1.44
CA PHE A 83 19.27 3.72 0.73
C PHE A 83 18.87 4.39 -0.60
N GLY A 84 19.79 5.15 -1.22
CA GLY A 84 19.52 5.96 -2.41
C GLY A 84 18.77 7.27 -2.15
N TYR A 85 18.62 7.68 -0.88
CA TYR A 85 18.00 8.93 -0.48
C TYR A 85 19.03 9.91 0.07
N LYS A 86 18.98 11.17 -0.37
CA LYS A 86 19.82 12.25 0.15
C LYS A 86 19.06 13.07 1.17
N ARG A 87 19.66 13.29 2.34
CA ARG A 87 19.06 14.04 3.46
C ARG A 87 18.49 15.39 3.03
N LYS A 88 19.27 16.17 2.27
CA LYS A 88 18.87 17.53 1.82
C LYS A 88 17.61 17.50 0.95
N GLU A 89 17.50 16.51 0.06
CA GLU A 89 16.36 16.35 -0.84
C GLU A 89 15.10 15.94 -0.06
N ILE A 90 15.22 14.98 0.86
CA ILE A 90 14.13 14.54 1.73
C ILE A 90 13.59 15.72 2.55
N LYS A 91 14.49 16.44 3.23
CA LYS A 91 14.11 17.57 4.08
C LYS A 91 13.40 18.66 3.27
N ALA A 92 13.99 19.11 2.16
CA ALA A 92 13.41 20.15 1.33
C ALA A 92 12.02 19.76 0.77
N ALA A 93 11.86 18.50 0.34
CA ALA A 93 10.59 18.02 -0.20
C ALA A 93 9.47 18.01 0.85
N PHE A 94 9.76 17.53 2.07
CA PHE A 94 8.76 17.53 3.15
C PHE A 94 8.43 18.96 3.62
N GLU A 95 9.42 19.84 3.75
CA GLU A 95 9.18 21.26 4.06
C GLU A 95 8.32 21.97 3.01
N GLU A 96 8.45 21.60 1.73
CA GLU A 96 7.59 22.12 0.65
C GLU A 96 6.16 21.60 0.76
N VAL A 97 5.99 20.32 1.10
CA VAL A 97 4.68 19.70 1.27
C VAL A 97 3.95 20.28 2.48
N ASP A 98 4.65 20.48 3.61
CA ASP A 98 4.06 21.01 4.84
C ASP A 98 3.39 22.38 4.63
N LYS A 99 3.97 23.21 3.76
CA LYS A 99 3.39 24.51 3.35
C LYS A 99 2.08 24.36 2.58
N LYS A 100 1.88 23.23 1.90
CA LYS A 100 0.72 22.94 1.04
C LYS A 100 -0.36 22.16 1.78
N ILE A 101 -0.02 21.38 2.82
CA ILE A 101 -0.95 20.54 3.59
C ILE A 101 -2.24 21.27 3.99
N PRO A 102 -2.21 22.51 4.53
CA PRO A 102 -3.43 23.21 4.94
C PRO A 102 -4.46 23.43 3.82
N ASN A 103 -4.01 23.40 2.56
CA ASN A 103 -4.82 23.63 1.37
C ASN A 103 -5.24 22.34 0.66
N ILE A 104 -4.86 21.16 1.17
CA ILE A 104 -5.23 19.87 0.57
C ILE A 104 -6.63 19.50 1.05
N SER A 105 -7.58 19.42 0.12
CA SER A 105 -8.91 18.91 0.43
C SER A 105 -8.87 17.39 0.66
N THR A 106 -9.27 16.98 1.86
CA THR A 106 -9.46 15.58 2.25
C THR A 106 -10.91 15.11 2.06
N SER A 107 -11.82 15.99 1.63
CA SER A 107 -13.21 15.60 1.38
C SER A 107 -13.29 14.68 0.17
N TYR A 108 -14.16 13.67 0.25
CA TYR A 108 -14.35 12.71 -0.81
C TYR A 108 -15.80 12.21 -0.85
N GLU A 109 -16.28 11.93 -2.06
CA GLU A 109 -17.59 11.31 -2.27
C GLU A 109 -17.42 9.80 -2.28
N LYS A 110 -17.82 9.17 -1.18
CA LYS A 110 -17.75 7.73 -1.03
C LYS A 110 -18.82 7.05 -1.88
N ASN A 111 -18.43 6.06 -2.69
CA ASN A 111 -19.38 5.16 -3.31
C ASN A 111 -20.11 4.33 -2.23
N SER A 112 -21.44 4.22 -2.33
CA SER A 112 -22.25 3.47 -1.34
C SER A 112 -21.83 2.01 -1.21
N ASP A 113 -21.32 1.42 -2.30
CA ASP A 113 -20.88 0.04 -2.38
C ASP A 113 -19.37 -0.12 -2.04
N ALA A 114 -18.71 0.95 -1.57
CA ALA A 114 -17.34 0.89 -1.06
C ALA A 114 -17.33 0.35 0.38
N VAL A 115 -16.70 -0.82 0.55
CA VAL A 115 -16.60 -1.55 1.82
C VAL A 115 -15.17 -1.55 2.33
N TYR A 116 -14.95 -1.02 3.53
CA TYR A 116 -13.64 -0.94 4.21
C TYR A 116 -13.55 -1.85 5.44
N THR A 117 -14.57 -2.65 5.66
CA THR A 117 -14.59 -3.72 6.66
C THR A 117 -14.26 -5.06 6.01
N SER A 118 -13.79 -6.00 6.81
CA SER A 118 -13.53 -7.37 6.35
C SER A 118 -14.78 -8.01 5.74
N ARG A 119 -14.60 -8.71 4.63
CA ARG A 119 -15.64 -9.53 3.97
C ARG A 119 -14.97 -10.62 3.14
N ALA A 120 -15.66 -11.74 2.96
CA ALA A 120 -15.21 -12.78 2.05
C ALA A 120 -15.23 -12.25 0.60
N LEU A 121 -14.13 -12.47 -0.13
CA LEU A 121 -14.11 -12.30 -1.58
C LEU A 121 -14.61 -13.58 -2.21
N TRP A 122 -15.92 -13.68 -2.46
CA TRP A 122 -16.48 -14.78 -3.24
C TRP A 122 -16.12 -14.59 -4.72
N LEU A 123 -14.87 -14.86 -5.05
CA LEU A 123 -14.47 -15.05 -6.44
C LEU A 123 -15.25 -16.27 -6.92
N SER A 124 -16.29 -16.07 -7.72
CA SER A 124 -17.00 -17.19 -8.33
C SER A 124 -16.02 -17.85 -9.31
N ILE A 125 -15.26 -18.83 -8.81
CA ILE A 125 -14.23 -19.59 -9.53
C ILE A 125 -14.78 -20.21 -10.83
N ASN A 126 -16.09 -20.35 -10.95
CA ASN A 126 -16.81 -20.89 -12.12
C ASN A 126 -16.74 -20.03 -13.40
N ARG A 127 -15.94 -18.94 -13.45
CA ARG A 127 -15.79 -18.10 -14.66
C ARG A 127 -14.34 -17.90 -15.14
N LEU A 128 -13.37 -18.62 -14.56
CA LEU A 128 -11.96 -18.59 -14.99
C LEU A 128 -11.53 -19.78 -15.86
N GLU A 129 -12.45 -20.70 -16.19
CA GLU A 129 -12.24 -21.50 -17.39
C GLU A 129 -12.42 -20.59 -18.61
N VAL A 130 -11.42 -20.59 -19.50
CA VAL A 130 -11.36 -19.83 -20.78
C VAL A 130 -10.79 -18.41 -20.66
N SER A 131 -9.47 -18.30 -20.50
CA SER A 131 -8.55 -17.75 -21.54
C SER A 131 -7.21 -17.29 -20.95
N ASN A 132 -6.21 -18.18 -21.03
CA ASN A 132 -4.77 -17.93 -21.12
C ASN A 132 -4.03 -17.20 -19.96
N SER A 133 -3.17 -17.98 -19.29
CA SER A 133 -1.83 -17.62 -18.76
C SER A 133 -1.66 -16.97 -17.38
N ILE A 134 -2.66 -16.88 -16.52
CA ILE A 134 -2.43 -16.47 -15.13
C ILE A 134 -2.14 -17.71 -14.27
N GLN A 135 -0.87 -18.04 -14.06
CA GLN A 135 -0.49 -18.92 -12.96
C GLN A 135 -0.76 -18.19 -11.63
N LEU A 136 -1.96 -18.39 -11.07
CA LEU A 136 -2.24 -18.12 -9.68
C LEU A 136 -1.45 -19.11 -8.82
N ARG A 137 -0.17 -18.83 -8.56
CA ARG A 137 0.59 -19.52 -7.51
C ARG A 137 0.21 -18.90 -6.16
N GLY A 138 -0.84 -19.45 -5.57
CA GLY A 138 -1.23 -19.21 -4.19
C GLY A 138 -2.20 -20.31 -3.78
N THR A 139 -1.68 -21.35 -3.13
CA THR A 139 -2.51 -22.35 -2.47
C THR A 139 -3.23 -21.66 -1.31
N ILE A 140 -4.55 -21.58 -1.41
CA ILE A 140 -5.42 -21.27 -0.29
C ILE A 140 -5.80 -22.63 0.30
N ASP A 141 -5.12 -23.04 1.36
CA ASP A 141 -5.58 -24.14 2.21
C ASP A 141 -6.69 -23.58 3.10
N ILE A 142 -7.93 -23.96 2.79
CA ILE A 142 -9.09 -23.74 3.65
C ILE A 142 -9.67 -25.12 3.98
N ASP A 143 -9.58 -25.41 5.27
CA ASP A 143 -10.28 -26.39 6.10
C ASP A 143 -9.87 -27.86 6.01
N ASP A 144 -9.13 -28.30 7.04
CA ASP A 144 -9.47 -29.56 7.70
C ASP A 144 -9.92 -29.24 9.14
N GLU A 145 -11.21 -28.93 9.26
CA GLU A 145 -11.92 -28.89 10.53
C GLU A 145 -12.28 -30.33 10.93
N SER A 146 -11.28 -31.14 11.28
CA SER A 146 -11.50 -32.43 11.93
C SER A 146 -10.34 -32.84 12.85
N LYS A 147 -10.36 -32.31 14.08
CA LYS A 147 -10.10 -33.02 15.36
C LYS A 147 -10.03 -32.02 16.51
N VAL A 148 -11.21 -31.79 17.08
CA VAL A 148 -11.33 -31.57 18.53
C VAL A 148 -10.91 -32.87 19.22
N ASP A 149 -10.28 -32.73 20.39
CA ASP A 149 -9.71 -33.76 21.26
C ASP A 149 -8.30 -34.21 20.90
N ASP A 150 -7.29 -33.60 21.56
CA ASP A 150 -6.49 -34.35 22.54
C ASP A 150 -5.40 -33.50 23.25
N PHE A 151 -5.39 -33.64 24.58
CA PHE A 151 -4.38 -33.28 25.58
C PHE A 151 -4.27 -31.84 26.09
N VAL A 152 -5.10 -31.59 27.10
CA VAL A 152 -4.64 -31.16 28.42
C VAL A 152 -3.39 -31.96 28.85
N ASN A 153 -2.26 -31.27 28.99
CA ASN A 153 -1.39 -31.26 30.18
C ASN A 153 -0.19 -30.34 29.97
#